data_AF-A0A1Q7G2L6-F1
#
_entry.id   AF-A0A1Q7G2L6-F1
#
_cell.length_a   1.000
_cell.length_b   1.000
_cell.length_c   1.000
_cell.angle_alpha   90.00
_cell.angle_beta   90.00
_cell.angle_gamma   90.00
#
_symmetry.space_group_name_H-M   'P 1'
#
loop_
_entity.id
_entity.type
_entity.pdbx_description
1 polymer ?
#
loop_
_entity_poly.entity_id
_entity_poly.type
_entity_poly.pdbx_seq_one_letter_code
_entity_poly.pdbx_strand_id
1 'polypeptide(L)' 'MEADSREVRVAVKVEFVPVGRNRREWMWKARDESNTITISGQRFDSLPDAMRDAREQIDELAGGDGADDGPFAA' A
#
# COMPACT_ATOMS: atom_id res chain seq x y z
N MET A 1 -7.46 -24.00 25.17
CA MET A 1 -6.69 -22.75 25.02
C MET A 1 -6.24 -22.75 23.58
N GLU A 2 -7.06 -22.25 22.68
CA GLU A 2 -6.71 -22.10 21.27
C GLU A 2 -6.99 -20.64 20.96
N ALA A 3 -5.91 -19.86 20.95
CA ALA A 3 -5.95 -18.49 20.52
C ALA A 3 -6.30 -18.51 19.04
N ASP A 4 -7.53 -18.11 18.74
CA ASP A 4 -7.95 -17.71 17.41
C ASP A 4 -7.13 -16.47 17.04
N SER A 5 -5.89 -16.69 16.59
CA SER A 5 -5.07 -15.70 15.92
C SER A 5 -5.67 -15.46 14.55
N ARG A 6 -6.85 -14.83 14.52
CA ARG A 6 -7.29 -14.12 13.33
C ARG A 6 -6.27 -13.02 13.14
N GLU A 7 -5.34 -13.23 12.20
CA GLU A 7 -4.63 -12.14 11.55
C GLU A 7 -5.65 -11.04 11.29
N VAL A 8 -5.57 -9.96 12.05
CA VAL A 8 -6.35 -8.76 11.77
C VAL A 8 -5.69 -8.17 10.55
N ARG A 9 -6.10 -8.65 9.37
CA ARG A 9 -5.71 -8.06 8.10
C ARG A 9 -6.34 -6.68 8.06
N VAL A 10 -5.54 -5.69 8.43
CA VAL A 10 -5.92 -4.29 8.42
C VAL A 10 -6.29 -3.94 6.97
N ALA A 11 -7.57 -3.62 6.73
CA ALA A 11 -8.05 -3.37 5.39
C ALA A 11 -7.65 -1.96 4.94
N VAL A 12 -6.50 -1.84 4.28
CA VAL A 12 -5.99 -0.56 3.78
C VAL A 12 -6.57 -0.25 2.40
N LYS A 13 -7.21 0.92 2.26
CA LYS A 13 -7.72 1.41 0.98
C LYS A 13 -6.72 2.33 0.30
N VAL A 14 -6.29 1.97 -0.90
CA VAL A 14 -5.35 2.78 -1.71
C VAL A 14 -6.09 3.55 -2.78
N GLU A 15 -5.75 4.82 -2.96
CA GLU A 15 -6.24 5.68 -4.02
C GLU A 15 -5.07 6.28 -4.80
N PHE A 16 -5.10 6.14 -6.13
CA PHE A 16 -4.11 6.70 -7.04
C PHE A 16 -4.65 8.00 -7.65
N VAL A 17 -3.93 9.10 -7.43
CA VAL A 17 -4.32 10.44 -7.85
C VAL A 17 -3.33 11.00 -8.87
N PRO A 18 -3.77 11.39 -10.08
CA PRO A 18 -2.91 12.11 -11.01
C PRO A 18 -2.64 13.50 -10.46
N VAL A 19 -1.38 13.90 -10.44
CA VAL A 19 -0.91 15.21 -9.98
C VAL A 19 -0.19 15.96 -11.10
N GLY A 20 0.06 17.25 -10.86
CA GLY A 20 0.69 18.12 -11.85
C GLY A 20 -0.27 18.70 -12.89
N ARG A 21 0.14 19.82 -13.50
CA ARG A 21 -0.68 20.53 -14.50
C ARG A 21 -0.90 19.74 -15.79
N ASN A 22 -0.04 18.75 -16.08
CA ASN A 22 -0.12 17.90 -17.27
C ASN A 22 -0.67 16.48 -17.00
N ARG A 23 -1.11 16.15 -15.78
CA ARG A 23 -1.59 14.80 -15.39
C ARG A 23 -0.65 13.64 -15.78
N ARG A 24 0.64 13.93 -15.92
CA ARG A 24 1.68 12.92 -16.18
C ARG A 24 2.30 12.40 -14.90
N GLU A 25 2.13 13.13 -13.80
CA GLU A 25 2.62 12.73 -12.50
C GLU A 25 1.50 12.01 -11.74
N TRP A 26 1.88 11.08 -10.88
CA TRP A 26 1.00 10.26 -10.07
C TRP A 26 1.46 10.30 -8.61
N MET A 27 0.51 10.28 -7.69
CA MET A 27 0.74 9.99 -6.28
C MET A 27 -0.27 8.96 -5.83
N TRP A 28 0.05 8.22 -4.77
CA TRP A 28 -0.88 7.31 -4.14
C TRP A 28 -1.10 7.71 -2.68
N LYS A 29 -2.26 7.39 -2.15
CA LYS A 29 -2.58 7.54 -0.73
C LYS A 29 -3.28 6.29 -0.24
N ALA A 30 -2.84 5.77 0.89
CA ALA A 30 -3.48 4.71 1.62
C ALA A 30 -4.28 5.30 2.77
N ARG A 31 -5.47 4.76 3.03
CA ARG A 31 -6.27 5.06 4.21
C ARG A 31 -6.61 3.78 4.93
N ASP A 32 -6.25 3.75 6.20
CA ASP A 32 -6.59 2.69 7.14
C ASP A 32 -8.01 2.88 7.73
N GLU A 33 -8.55 1.81 8.31
CA GLU A 33 -9.79 1.80 9.09
C GLU A 33 -9.76 2.78 10.27
N SER A 34 -8.58 3.04 10.85
CA SER A 34 -8.34 4.06 11.89
C SER A 34 -8.32 5.49 11.34
N ASN A 35 -8.68 5.68 10.07
CA ASN A 35 -8.65 6.98 9.39
C ASN A 35 -7.26 7.58 9.17
N THR A 36 -6.19 6.85 9.50
CA THR A 36 -4.81 7.25 9.21
C THR A 36 -4.61 7.26 7.70
N ILE A 37 -4.14 8.39 7.17
CA ILE A 37 -3.84 8.57 5.75
C ILE A 37 -2.33 8.56 5.58
N THR A 38 -1.81 7.55 4.89
CA THR A 38 -0.43 7.51 4.40
C THR A 38 -0.41 7.99 2.97
N ILE A 39 0.52 8.86 2.61
CA ILE A 39 0.64 9.43 1.26
C ILE A 39 2.03 9.12 0.74
N SER A 40 2.15 8.82 -0.55
CA SER A 40 3.44 8.68 -1.20
C SER A 40 4.27 9.96 -1.03
N GLY A 41 5.48 9.81 -0.45
CA GLY A 41 6.38 10.95 -0.22
C GLY A 41 6.96 11.54 -1.51
N GLN A 42 6.75 10.88 -2.64
CA GLN A 42 7.25 11.26 -3.96
C GLN A 42 6.12 11.26 -5.01
N ARG A 43 6.38 11.96 -6.12
CA ARG A 43 5.56 11.95 -7.34
C ARG A 43 6.21 11.03 -8.36
N PHE A 44 5.40 10.20 -9.00
CA PHE A 44 5.85 9.23 -9.98
C PHE A 44 5.47 9.70 -11.38
N ASP A 45 6.35 9.53 -12.36
CA ASP A 45 6.06 9.85 -13.77
C ASP A 45 5.12 8.84 -14.44
N SER A 46 4.74 7.77 -13.72
CA SER A 46 3.88 6.69 -14.23
C SER A 46 3.07 6.01 -13.13
N LEU A 47 1.83 5.65 -13.44
CA LEU A 47 0.93 4.89 -12.56
C LEU A 47 1.54 3.54 -12.09
N PRO A 48 2.18 2.71 -12.95
CA PRO A 48 2.80 1.46 -12.50
C PRO A 48 3.89 1.66 -11.44
N ASP A 49 4.73 2.70 -11.55
CA ASP A 49 5.71 3.04 -10.51
C ASP A 49 5.03 3.40 -9.19
N ALA A 50 3.97 4.22 -9.24
CA ALA A 50 3.18 4.56 -8.06
C ALA A 50 2.51 3.32 -7.43
N MET A 51 2.00 2.40 -8.24
CA MET A 51 1.41 1.14 -7.76
C MET A 51 2.44 0.23 -7.09
N ARG A 52 3.65 0.15 -7.64
CA ARG A 52 4.74 -0.65 -7.08
C ARG A 52 5.16 -0.12 -5.71
N ASP A 53 5.43 1.18 -5.60
CA ASP A 53 5.79 1.82 -4.33
C ASP A 53 4.68 1.67 -3.28
N ALA A 54 3.41 1.84 -3.68
CA ALA A 54 2.27 1.59 -2.80
C ALA A 54 2.25 0.15 -2.27
N ARG A 55 2.44 -0.82 -3.15
CA ARG A 55 2.47 -2.25 -2.79
C ARG A 55 3.55 -2.53 -1.75
N GLU A 56 4.77 -2.01 -1.96
CA GLU A 56 5.90 -2.20 -1.04
C GLU A 56 5.59 -1.57 0.34
N GLN A 57 5.12 -0.32 0.37
CA GLN A 57 4.82 0.34 1.66
C GLN A 57 3.59 -0.22 2.38
N ILE A 58 2.59 -0.71 1.65
CA ILE A 58 1.39 -1.30 2.24
C ILE A 58 1.69 -2.68 2.80
N ASP A 59 2.55 -3.46 2.15
CA ASP A 59 3.02 -4.76 2.66
C ASP A 59 3.71 -4.57 4.02
N GLU A 60 4.59 -3.56 4.11
CA GLU A 60 5.23 -3.16 5.38
C GLU A 60 4.23 -2.69 6.45
N LEU A 61 3.18 -1.94 6.05
CA LEU A 61 2.13 -1.45 6.96
C LEU A 61 1.13 -2.54 7.40
N ALA A 62 0.86 -3.52 6.54
CA ALA A 62 -0.14 -4.54 6.75
C ALA A 62 0.38 -5.74 7.55
N GLY A 63 1.71 -5.94 7.65
CA GLY A 63 2.25 -6.97 8.52
C GLY A 63 3.70 -7.32 8.28
N GLY A 64 4.62 -6.60 8.92
CA GLY A 64 5.99 -7.06 9.21
C GLY A 64 6.12 -8.33 10.07
N ASP A 65 5.13 -9.22 10.03
CA ASP A 65 5.12 -10.58 10.59
C ASP A 65 4.35 -11.50 9.62
N GLY A 66 4.82 -11.53 8.37
CA GLY A 66 4.21 -12.26 7.26
C GLY A 66 5.22 -12.75 6.24
N ALA A 67 6.41 -13.18 6.71
CA ALA A 67 7.25 -14.09 5.93
C ALA A 67 6.56 -15.46 5.84
N ASP A 68 5.47 -15.56 5.07
CA ASP A 68 4.97 -16.83 4.57
C ASP A 68 4.29 -16.61 3.20
N ASP A 69 4.96 -17.14 2.18
CA ASP A 69 4.47 -17.44 0.83
C ASP A 69 3.96 -16.29 -0.06
N GLY A 70 4.91 -15.67 -0.77
CA GLY A 70 4.60 -15.09 -2.08
C GLY A 70 4.70 -16.17 -3.16
N PRO A 71 3.63 -16.51 -3.91
CA PRO A 71 3.75 -17.34 -5.11
C PRO A 71 4.29 -16.55 -6.32
N PHE A 72 5.03 -15.45 -6.09
CA PHE A 72 5.63 -14.64 -7.15
C PHE A 72 7.10 -14.28 -6.90
N ALA A 73 7.79 -14.97 -5.98
CA ALA A 73 9.24 -14.94 -5.93
C ALA A 73 9.84 -16.06 -6.82
N ALA A 74 10.20 -15.67 -8.05
CA ALA A 74 11.02 -16.36 -9.07
C ALA A 74 10.41 -17.57 -9.82
#